data_AF-A0A453NXW3-F1
#
_entry.id   AF-A0A453NXW3-F1
#
_cell.length_a   1.000
_cell.length_b   1.000
_cell.length_c   1.000
_cell.angle_alpha   90.00
_cell.angle_beta   90.00
_cell.angle_gamma   90.00
#
_symmetry.space_group_name_H-M   'P 1'
#
loop_
_entity.id
_entity.type
_entity.pdbx_description
1 polymer ?
#
loop_
_entity_poly.entity_id
_entity_poly.type
_entity_poly.pdbx_seq_one_letter_code
_entity_poly.pdbx_strand_id
1 'polypeptide(L)'
;MIGQYISSNGGVVTAEELAPYLDVPAPAEQTNSKDDESFILPVLLRFQGHPLVDDQGNILYRFPSLQRTASSKGGGSREYVGTRWSTMSSGIEKFMEEKPWEFSKANALERAMVAGLGGLNLFGVIILGNLLKQMTMTPGGLISFAAQLFPLLQIYAGSFFAIPLFRWLLLRKTNNDIARRNKAREERAQELLSPEPSLRRKLLSARDMAQRKVITPGEIVYTTEKDLLDQEYEVREWERRFKKLESD
;
A
#
# COMPACT_ATOMS: atom_id res chain seq x y z
N MET A 1 -1.22 8.65 -1.99
CA MET A 1 -0.52 8.77 -0.70
C MET A 1 0.94 9.19 -0.90
N ILE A 2 1.92 8.27 -1.02
CA ILE A 2 3.37 8.61 -0.97
C ILE A 2 3.81 9.68 -1.99
N GLY A 3 3.50 9.50 -3.28
CA GLY A 3 3.90 10.49 -4.30
C GLY A 3 3.26 11.87 -4.11
N GLN A 4 2.04 11.92 -3.54
CA GLN A 4 1.37 13.19 -3.21
C GLN A 4 2.07 13.89 -2.04
N TYR A 5 2.41 13.14 -0.99
CA TYR A 5 3.15 13.66 0.15
C TYR A 5 4.52 14.22 -0.25
N ILE A 6 5.25 13.50 -1.09
CA ILE A 6 6.54 13.96 -1.63
C ILE A 6 6.35 15.25 -2.46
N SER A 7 5.34 15.28 -3.34
CA SER A 7 5.08 16.46 -4.18
C SER A 7 4.62 17.68 -3.37
N SER A 8 3.75 17.50 -2.37
CA SER A 8 3.34 18.59 -1.47
C SER A 8 4.52 19.17 -0.70
N ASN A 9 5.52 18.35 -0.40
CA ASN A 9 6.74 18.72 0.30
C ASN A 9 7.84 19.29 -0.63
N GLY A 10 7.54 19.57 -1.90
CA GLY A 10 8.52 20.15 -2.84
C GLY A 10 9.56 19.14 -3.31
N GLY A 11 9.24 17.85 -3.23
CA GLY A 11 10.03 16.75 -3.80
C GLY A 11 11.34 16.45 -3.08
N VAL A 12 11.56 16.97 -1.88
CA VAL A 12 12.65 16.55 -0.99
C VAL A 12 12.05 16.13 0.34
N VAL A 13 12.37 14.92 0.79
CA VAL A 13 11.84 14.33 2.03
C VAL A 13 12.93 13.54 2.76
N THR A 14 12.77 13.36 4.07
CA THR A 14 13.63 12.48 4.86
C THR A 14 13.10 11.04 4.88
N ALA A 15 13.91 10.07 5.29
CA ALA A 15 13.46 8.68 5.46
C ALA A 15 12.35 8.57 6.51
N GLU A 16 12.48 9.32 7.60
CA GLU A 16 11.55 9.34 8.73
C GLU A 16 10.17 9.90 8.33
N GLU A 17 10.12 10.88 7.44
CA GLU A 17 8.86 11.40 6.91
C GLU A 17 8.07 10.38 6.08
N LEU A 18 8.79 9.46 5.40
CA LEU A 18 8.18 8.41 4.60
C LEU A 18 7.91 7.13 5.40
N ALA A 19 8.57 6.93 6.54
CA ALA A 19 8.44 5.73 7.36
C ALA A 19 6.97 5.37 7.72
N PRO A 20 6.07 6.32 8.06
CA PRO A 20 4.66 6.01 8.34
C PRO A 20 3.89 5.41 7.15
N TYR A 21 4.42 5.52 5.94
CA TYR A 21 3.80 5.04 4.70
C TYR A 21 4.46 3.76 4.17
N LEU A 22 5.49 3.26 4.85
CA LEU A 22 6.30 2.14 4.40
C LEU A 22 6.19 0.96 5.38
N ASP A 23 6.73 -0.18 4.97
CA ASP A 23 6.86 -1.33 5.85
C ASP A 23 8.16 -1.21 6.64
N VAL A 24 8.06 -0.66 7.85
CA VAL A 24 9.21 -0.36 8.72
C VAL A 24 9.01 -1.08 10.05
N PRO A 25 10.05 -1.75 10.59
CA PRO A 25 9.97 -2.31 11.94
C PRO A 25 9.72 -1.22 12.98
N ALA A 26 9.12 -1.60 14.11
CA ALA A 26 8.83 -0.67 15.19
C ALA A 26 10.12 0.01 15.69
N PRO A 27 10.08 1.30 16.10
CA PRO A 27 11.23 2.00 16.66
C PRO A 27 11.92 1.24 17.80
N ALA A 28 11.14 0.53 18.63
CA ALA A 28 11.64 -0.26 19.75
C ALA A 28 12.35 -1.57 19.35
N GLU A 29 12.12 -2.08 18.13
CA GLU A 29 12.71 -3.33 17.63
C GLU A 29 14.01 -3.09 16.84
N GLN A 30 14.33 -1.84 16.51
CA GLN A 30 15.60 -1.44 15.87
C GLN A 30 16.75 -1.49 16.89
N THR A 31 17.30 -2.69 17.06
CA THR A 31 18.44 -2.95 17.96
C THR A 31 19.80 -2.77 17.30
N ASN A 32 19.91 -2.79 15.97
CA ASN A 32 21.21 -2.88 15.27
C ASN A 32 21.57 -1.75 14.29
N SER A 33 20.78 -0.70 14.16
CA SER A 33 21.21 0.61 13.63
C SER A 33 20.00 1.54 13.62
N LYS A 34 20.07 2.65 14.34
CA LYS A 34 19.06 3.72 14.23
C LYS A 34 19.03 4.37 12.83
N ASP A 35 20.02 4.04 12.00
CA ASP A 35 20.28 4.65 10.70
C ASP A 35 19.97 3.71 9.51
N ASP A 36 19.29 2.57 9.73
CA ASP A 36 18.90 1.70 8.62
C ASP A 36 17.73 2.31 7.83
N GLU A 37 18.07 3.12 6.83
CA GLU A 37 17.13 3.76 5.91
C GLU A 37 16.80 2.88 4.69
N SER A 38 17.19 1.59 4.67
CA SER A 38 17.02 0.69 3.51
C SER A 38 15.56 0.53 3.07
N PHE A 39 14.61 0.76 3.97
CA PHE A 39 13.18 0.70 3.69
C PHE A 39 12.72 1.72 2.62
N ILE A 40 13.50 2.76 2.33
CA ILE A 40 13.18 3.78 1.33
C ILE A 40 13.51 3.37 -0.11
N LEU A 41 14.34 2.35 -0.31
CA LEU A 41 14.82 1.92 -1.62
C LEU A 41 13.68 1.67 -2.64
N PRO A 42 12.56 1.01 -2.28
CA PRO A 42 11.45 0.83 -3.22
C PRO A 42 10.85 2.16 -3.70
N VAL A 43 10.84 3.19 -2.85
CA VAL A 43 10.33 4.52 -3.19
C VAL A 43 11.29 5.23 -4.15
N LEU A 44 12.60 5.15 -3.90
CA LEU A 44 13.62 5.71 -4.78
C LEU A 44 13.54 5.11 -6.18
N LEU A 45 13.44 3.78 -6.26
CA LEU A 45 13.28 3.09 -7.54
C LEU A 45 11.96 3.47 -8.24
N ARG A 46 10.86 3.55 -7.49
CA ARG A 46 9.53 3.81 -8.06
C ARG A 46 9.36 5.22 -8.61
N PHE A 47 9.93 6.22 -7.95
CA PHE A 47 9.79 7.65 -8.30
C PHE A 47 11.07 8.27 -8.87
N GLN A 48 12.10 7.45 -9.15
CA GLN A 48 13.40 7.89 -9.65
C GLN A 48 14.04 8.94 -8.73
N GLY A 49 13.97 8.68 -7.43
CA GLY A 49 14.61 9.50 -6.41
C GLY A 49 16.08 9.15 -6.24
N HIS A 50 16.86 10.09 -5.70
CA HIS A 50 18.26 9.88 -5.35
C HIS A 50 18.58 10.50 -3.98
N PRO A 51 19.57 9.94 -3.25
CA PRO A 51 20.04 10.53 -2.01
C PRO A 51 20.79 11.83 -2.28
N LEU A 52 20.68 12.75 -1.34
CA LEU A 52 21.32 14.05 -1.29
C LEU A 52 21.83 14.25 0.14
N VAL A 53 23.05 14.77 0.30
CA VAL A 53 23.62 15.01 1.63
C VAL A 53 23.51 16.49 1.94
N ASP A 54 23.06 16.82 3.16
CA ASP A 54 23.02 18.19 3.63
C ASP A 54 24.35 18.64 4.26
N ASP A 55 24.43 19.92 4.58
CA ASP A 55 25.62 20.55 5.19
C ASP A 55 25.98 19.97 6.56
N GLN A 56 25.08 19.21 7.18
CA GLN A 56 25.25 18.53 8.47
C GLN A 56 25.62 17.06 8.31
N GLY A 57 25.73 16.54 7.08
CA GLY A 57 26.04 15.15 6.79
C GLY A 57 24.83 14.20 6.84
N ASN A 58 23.60 14.72 6.95
CA ASN A 58 22.39 13.90 6.92
C ASN A 58 22.02 13.54 5.48
N ILE A 59 21.46 12.35 5.30
CA ILE A 59 20.91 11.90 4.02
C ILE A 59 19.45 12.36 3.91
N LEU A 60 19.16 13.02 2.79
CA LEU A 60 17.86 13.48 2.33
C LEU A 60 17.57 12.84 0.98
N TYR A 61 16.29 12.73 0.61
CA TYR A 61 15.90 12.07 -0.63
C TYR A 61 15.16 13.05 -1.55
N ARG A 62 15.74 13.26 -2.73
CA ARG A 62 15.19 14.16 -3.75
C ARG A 62 14.50 13.35 -4.85
N PHE A 63 13.34 13.84 -5.27
CA PHE A 63 12.46 13.23 -6.27
C PHE A 63 12.13 14.23 -7.39
N PRO A 64 13.02 14.40 -8.39
CA PRO A 64 12.85 15.43 -9.42
C PRO A 64 11.58 15.29 -10.25
N SER A 65 11.12 14.06 -10.47
CA SER A 65 9.89 13.77 -11.23
C SER A 65 8.64 14.31 -10.54
N LEU A 66 8.65 14.43 -9.21
CA LEU A 66 7.55 14.91 -8.37
C LEU A 66 7.64 16.42 -8.04
N GLN A 67 8.70 17.10 -8.48
CA GLN A 67 8.89 18.56 -8.36
C GLN A 67 8.32 19.36 -9.53
N ARG A 68 7.93 18.68 -10.62
CA ARG A 68 7.44 19.31 -11.84
C ARG A 68 5.95 19.61 -11.71
N THR A 69 5.63 20.88 -11.56
CA THR A 69 4.25 21.38 -11.68
C THR A 69 4.16 22.26 -12.93
N ALA A 70 3.25 21.93 -13.85
CA ALA A 70 2.99 22.76 -15.02
C ALA A 70 2.32 24.08 -14.57
N SER A 71 2.82 25.23 -15.01
CA SER A 71 2.16 26.51 -14.74
C SER A 71 0.85 26.61 -15.52
N SER A 72 -0.31 26.49 -14.88
CA SER A 72 -1.58 26.85 -15.52
C SER A 72 -1.72 28.37 -15.54
N LYS A 73 -1.38 29.01 -16.66
CA LYS A 73 -1.66 30.43 -16.89
C LYS A 73 -2.58 30.56 -18.09
N GLY A 74 -3.90 30.50 -17.86
CA GLY A 74 -4.90 30.72 -18.91
C GLY A 74 -6.29 30.22 -18.50
N GLY A 75 -7.26 31.14 -18.40
CA GLY A 75 -8.64 30.86 -18.01
C GLY A 75 -9.35 29.94 -19.01
N GLY A 76 -10.10 28.98 -18.48
CA GLY A 76 -10.87 28.03 -19.26
C GLY A 76 -10.93 26.71 -18.50
N SER A 77 -12.10 26.42 -17.94
CA SER A 77 -12.39 25.26 -17.08
C SER A 77 -11.78 23.95 -17.60
N ARG A 78 -10.60 23.59 -17.06
CA ARG A 78 -10.12 22.22 -16.97
C ARG A 78 -9.59 22.05 -15.56
N GLU A 79 -10.49 21.61 -14.70
CA GLU A 79 -10.24 21.32 -13.30
C GLU A 79 -9.16 20.24 -13.20
N TYR A 80 -7.91 20.69 -13.05
CA TYR A 80 -6.79 19.81 -12.74
C TYR A 80 -7.03 19.22 -11.35
N VAL A 81 -6.98 17.89 -11.25
CA VAL A 81 -7.22 17.04 -10.07
C VAL A 81 -6.28 17.39 -8.88
N GLY A 82 -5.42 18.41 -8.99
CA GLY A 82 -4.51 18.85 -7.92
C GLY A 82 -5.01 20.02 -7.05
N THR A 83 -5.75 20.98 -7.61
CA THR A 83 -5.92 22.30 -6.96
C THR A 83 -7.04 22.34 -5.92
N ARG A 84 -8.14 21.58 -6.12
CA ARG A 84 -9.14 21.36 -5.06
C ARG A 84 -8.66 20.39 -3.98
N TRP A 85 -7.64 19.58 -4.26
CA TRP A 85 -7.13 18.58 -3.35
C TRP A 85 -6.08 19.12 -2.37
N SER A 86 -5.30 20.14 -2.74
CA SER A 86 -4.33 20.79 -1.84
C SER A 86 -4.96 21.56 -0.68
N THR A 87 -6.22 21.98 -0.82
CA THR A 87 -7.05 22.56 0.25
C THR A 87 -7.81 21.49 1.06
N MET A 88 -8.02 20.30 0.49
CA MET A 88 -8.58 19.13 1.18
C MET A 88 -7.50 18.30 1.91
N SER A 89 -6.23 18.48 1.58
CA SER A 89 -5.07 17.79 2.16
C SER A 89 -4.62 18.33 3.52
N SER A 90 -5.46 19.09 4.22
CA SER A 90 -5.24 19.35 5.66
C SER A 90 -5.36 18.07 6.51
N GLY A 91 -5.74 16.94 5.89
CA GLY A 91 -5.73 15.62 6.48
C GLY A 91 -5.10 14.58 5.53
N ILE A 92 -3.86 14.78 5.08
CA ILE A 92 -3.06 13.62 4.65
C ILE A 92 -3.05 12.69 5.86
N GLU A 93 -3.62 11.49 5.71
CA GLU A 93 -3.67 10.48 6.77
C GLU A 93 -2.27 10.35 7.37
N LYS A 94 -2.17 10.52 8.70
CA LYS A 94 -0.88 10.66 9.39
C LYS A 94 0.06 9.46 9.15
N PHE A 95 -0.50 8.29 8.81
CA PHE A 95 0.19 7.06 8.47
C PHE A 95 -0.68 6.18 7.57
N MET A 96 -0.09 5.16 6.93
CA MET A 96 -0.85 4.18 6.15
C MET A 96 -1.37 3.05 7.03
N GLU A 97 -2.69 2.99 7.19
CA GLU A 97 -3.35 1.88 7.88
C GLU A 97 -3.69 0.76 6.89
N GLU A 98 -3.12 -0.42 7.12
CA GLU A 98 -3.47 -1.63 6.40
C GLU A 98 -4.71 -2.29 7.00
N LYS A 99 -5.72 -2.58 6.19
CA LYS A 99 -6.98 -3.14 6.68
C LYS A 99 -6.84 -4.62 7.05
N PRO A 100 -7.42 -5.07 8.17
CA PRO A 100 -7.43 -6.49 8.53
C PRO A 100 -8.26 -7.29 7.53
N TRP A 101 -7.88 -8.55 7.35
CA TRP A 101 -8.58 -9.47 6.45
C TRP A 101 -9.80 -10.04 7.16
N GLU A 102 -10.97 -9.81 6.57
CA GLU A 102 -12.21 -10.37 7.07
C GLU A 102 -12.32 -11.87 6.75
N PHE A 103 -12.77 -12.64 7.74
CA PHE A 103 -12.96 -14.08 7.57
C PHE A 103 -14.07 -14.40 6.56
N SER A 104 -15.17 -13.65 6.61
CA SER A 104 -16.32 -13.77 5.72
C SER A 104 -17.02 -12.42 5.64
N LYS A 105 -17.72 -12.18 4.53
CA LYS A 105 -18.64 -11.05 4.35
C LYS A 105 -20.05 -11.35 4.89
N ALA A 106 -20.31 -12.61 5.26
CA ALA A 106 -21.60 -13.05 5.77
C ALA A 106 -21.91 -12.41 7.12
N ASN A 107 -23.20 -12.14 7.38
CA ASN A 107 -23.66 -11.64 8.66
C ASN A 107 -23.46 -12.69 9.78
N ALA A 108 -23.44 -12.26 11.03
CA ALA A 108 -23.32 -13.14 12.20
C ALA A 108 -24.40 -14.23 12.22
N LEU A 109 -25.64 -13.88 11.84
CA LEU A 109 -26.75 -14.85 11.75
C LEU A 109 -26.49 -15.91 10.69
N GLU A 110 -26.03 -15.52 9.49
CA GLU A 110 -25.72 -16.46 8.41
C GLU A 110 -24.60 -17.42 8.81
N ARG A 111 -23.54 -16.91 9.46
CA ARG A 111 -22.45 -17.74 9.99
C ARG A 111 -22.96 -18.72 11.04
N ALA A 112 -23.83 -18.27 11.94
CA ALA A 112 -24.43 -19.11 12.97
C ALA A 112 -25.32 -20.19 12.37
N MET A 113 -26.12 -19.87 11.35
CA MET A 113 -26.94 -20.84 10.63
C MET A 113 -26.08 -21.88 9.89
N VAL A 114 -25.03 -21.46 9.20
CA VAL A 114 -24.10 -22.37 8.51
C VAL A 114 -23.39 -23.28 9.51
N ALA A 115 -22.95 -22.74 10.64
CA ALA A 115 -22.35 -23.52 11.72
C ALA A 115 -23.36 -24.51 12.34
N GLY A 116 -24.60 -24.08 12.57
CA GLY A 116 -25.67 -24.92 13.10
C GLY A 116 -26.06 -26.04 12.14
N LEU A 117 -26.25 -25.74 10.86
CA LEU A 117 -26.55 -26.73 9.82
C LEU A 117 -25.40 -27.73 9.64
N GLY A 118 -24.15 -27.25 9.64
CA GLY A 118 -22.97 -28.11 9.67
C GLY A 118 -22.93 -29.01 10.91
N GLY A 119 -23.30 -28.47 12.07
CA GLY A 119 -23.33 -29.21 13.33
C GLY A 119 -24.35 -30.34 13.30
N LEU A 120 -25.54 -30.08 12.77
CA LEU A 120 -26.56 -31.11 12.53
C LEU A 120 -26.07 -32.18 11.54
N ASN A 121 -25.38 -31.78 10.46
CA ASN A 121 -24.80 -32.73 9.51
C ASN A 121 -23.75 -33.64 10.17
N LEU A 122 -22.81 -33.06 10.92
CA LEU A 122 -21.78 -33.80 11.64
C LEU A 122 -22.38 -34.76 12.67
N PHE A 123 -23.39 -34.29 13.41
CA PHE A 123 -24.12 -35.12 14.38
C PHE A 123 -24.82 -36.31 13.71
N GLY A 124 -25.46 -36.08 12.56
CA GLY A 124 -26.05 -37.14 11.75
C GLY A 124 -25.03 -38.19 11.30
N VAL A 125 -23.84 -37.75 10.87
CA VAL A 125 -22.73 -38.65 10.50
C VAL A 125 -22.25 -39.49 11.69
N ILE A 126 -22.18 -38.90 12.89
CA ILE A 126 -21.79 -39.63 14.12
C ILE A 126 -22.82 -40.71 14.47
N ILE A 127 -24.11 -40.35 14.48
CA ILE A 127 -25.19 -41.31 14.75
C ILE A 127 -25.20 -42.44 13.72
N LEU A 128 -25.15 -42.09 12.43
CA LEU A 128 -25.15 -43.07 11.34
C LEU A 128 -23.93 -44.01 11.45
N GLY A 129 -22.76 -43.47 11.78
CA GLY A 129 -21.56 -44.26 12.01
C GLY A 129 -21.70 -45.24 13.17
N ASN A 130 -22.33 -44.83 14.28
CA ASN A 130 -22.60 -45.71 15.41
C ASN A 130 -23.62 -46.81 15.04
N LEU A 131 -24.68 -46.47 14.32
CA LEU A 131 -25.68 -47.44 13.86
C LEU A 131 -25.09 -48.48 12.89
N LEU A 132 -24.24 -48.04 11.95
CA LEU A 132 -23.56 -48.94 11.01
C LEU A 132 -22.56 -49.88 11.73
N LYS A 133 -21.88 -49.41 12.78
CA LYS A 133 -20.95 -50.23 13.58
C LYS A 133 -21.64 -51.28 14.44
N GLN A 134 -22.83 -50.97 14.97
CA GLN A 134 -23.60 -51.87 15.84
C GLN A 134 -24.39 -52.93 15.04
N MET A 135 -24.40 -52.84 13.71
CA MET A 135 -25.11 -53.78 12.86
C MET A 135 -24.34 -55.10 12.77
N THR A 136 -24.93 -56.16 13.32
CA THR A 136 -24.36 -57.52 13.39
C THR A 136 -24.77 -58.41 12.21
N MET A 137 -25.65 -57.95 11.33
CA MET A 137 -26.13 -58.66 10.14
C MET A 137 -25.54 -58.05 8.87
N THR A 138 -25.32 -58.86 7.83
CA THR A 138 -24.88 -58.37 6.51
C THR A 138 -25.89 -57.36 5.95
N PRO A 139 -25.50 -56.09 5.77
CA PRO A 139 -26.40 -55.04 5.31
C PRO A 139 -26.84 -55.31 3.87
N GLY A 140 -28.15 -55.45 3.64
CA GLY A 140 -28.73 -55.62 2.31
C GLY A 140 -29.20 -54.30 1.69
N GLY A 141 -29.14 -54.18 0.36
CA GLY A 141 -29.73 -53.08 -0.40
C GLY A 141 -29.20 -51.69 -0.03
N LEU A 142 -30.10 -50.77 0.35
CA LEU A 142 -29.79 -49.37 0.66
C LEU A 142 -28.76 -49.18 1.78
N ILE A 143 -28.71 -50.11 2.74
CA ILE A 143 -27.79 -50.02 3.89
C ILE A 143 -26.35 -50.26 3.44
N SER A 144 -26.13 -51.22 2.51
CA SER A 144 -24.81 -51.46 1.92
C SER A 144 -24.33 -50.25 1.10
N PHE A 145 -25.24 -49.61 0.36
CA PHE A 145 -24.93 -48.39 -0.39
C PHE A 145 -24.54 -47.24 0.54
N ALA A 146 -25.30 -47.01 1.61
CA ALA A 146 -24.99 -46.00 2.62
C ALA A 146 -23.63 -46.27 3.30
N ALA A 147 -23.34 -47.53 3.64
CA ALA A 147 -22.05 -47.93 4.21
C ALA A 147 -20.88 -47.67 3.25
N GLN A 148 -21.06 -47.90 1.94
CA GLN A 148 -20.05 -47.63 0.93
C GLN A 148 -19.78 -46.13 0.74
N LEU A 149 -20.81 -45.28 0.83
CA LEU A 149 -20.67 -43.82 0.75
C LEU A 149 -20.26 -43.16 2.06
N PHE A 150 -20.40 -43.86 3.19
CA PHE A 150 -20.16 -43.30 4.51
C PHE A 150 -18.77 -42.65 4.68
N PRO A 151 -17.65 -43.23 4.21
CA PRO A 151 -16.34 -42.59 4.31
C PRO A 151 -16.27 -41.24 3.60
N LEU A 152 -16.92 -41.12 2.43
CA LEU A 152 -16.99 -39.86 1.69
C LEU A 152 -17.78 -38.81 2.48
N LEU A 153 -18.89 -39.22 3.09
CA LEU A 153 -19.71 -38.35 3.93
C LEU A 153 -18.95 -37.88 5.18
N GLN A 154 -18.13 -38.75 5.79
CA GLN A 154 -17.25 -38.39 6.90
C GLN A 154 -16.19 -37.37 6.50
N ILE A 155 -15.53 -37.57 5.35
CA ILE A 155 -14.54 -36.62 4.82
C ILE A 155 -15.20 -35.27 4.57
N TYR A 156 -16.40 -35.25 3.98
CA TYR A 156 -17.16 -34.03 3.73
C TYR A 156 -17.51 -33.30 5.03
N ALA A 157 -18.13 -33.99 5.99
CA ALA A 157 -18.53 -33.39 7.26
C ALA A 157 -17.32 -32.88 8.06
N GLY A 158 -16.22 -33.62 8.06
CA GLY A 158 -14.96 -33.18 8.69
C GLY A 158 -14.35 -31.96 8.00
N SER A 159 -14.25 -31.99 6.66
CA SER A 159 -13.66 -30.91 5.86
C SER A 159 -14.45 -29.62 5.96
N PHE A 160 -15.79 -29.71 6.09
CA PHE A 160 -16.68 -28.56 6.28
C PHE A 160 -16.27 -27.70 7.49
N PHE A 161 -15.72 -28.30 8.54
CA PHE A 161 -15.20 -27.57 9.71
C PHE A 161 -13.69 -27.35 9.67
N ALA A 162 -12.94 -28.36 9.21
CA ALA A 162 -11.48 -28.31 9.19
C ALA A 162 -10.95 -27.17 8.30
N ILE A 163 -11.54 -26.98 7.11
CA ILE A 163 -11.08 -25.95 6.16
C ILE A 163 -11.34 -24.53 6.72
N PRO A 164 -12.57 -24.17 7.17
CA PRO A 164 -12.80 -22.87 7.80
C PRO A 164 -11.94 -22.64 9.06
N LEU A 165 -11.72 -23.66 9.88
CA LEU A 165 -10.90 -23.56 11.08
C LEU A 165 -9.43 -23.26 10.74
N PHE A 166 -8.87 -24.00 9.78
CA PHE A 166 -7.51 -23.77 9.32
C PHE A 166 -7.34 -22.37 8.72
N ARG A 167 -8.30 -21.95 7.89
CA ARG A 167 -8.34 -20.59 7.35
C ARG A 167 -8.40 -19.54 8.46
N TRP A 168 -9.22 -19.77 9.49
CA TRP A 168 -9.34 -18.87 10.63
C TRP A 168 -8.01 -18.70 11.38
N LEU A 169 -7.26 -19.80 11.59
CA LEU A 169 -5.94 -19.75 12.23
C LEU A 169 -4.94 -18.92 11.41
N LEU A 170 -4.89 -19.13 10.09
CA LEU A 170 -4.01 -18.35 9.21
C LEU A 170 -4.38 -16.86 9.22
N LEU A 171 -5.67 -16.54 9.08
CA LEU A 171 -6.17 -15.17 9.12
C LEU A 171 -5.87 -14.49 10.46
N ARG A 172 -5.97 -15.20 11.58
CA ARG A 172 -5.63 -14.66 12.89
C ARG A 172 -4.15 -14.26 12.96
N LYS A 173 -3.26 -15.11 12.42
CA LYS A 173 -1.83 -14.78 12.33
C LYS A 173 -1.61 -13.56 11.44
N THR A 174 -2.16 -13.55 10.23
CA THR A 174 -2.03 -12.44 9.28
C THR A 174 -2.56 -11.12 9.85
N ASN A 175 -3.72 -11.14 10.52
CA ASN A 175 -4.29 -9.93 11.12
C ASN A 175 -3.47 -9.42 12.31
N ASN A 176 -2.85 -10.30 13.08
CA ASN A 176 -1.90 -9.88 14.11
C ASN A 176 -0.64 -9.24 13.50
N ASP A 177 -0.15 -9.78 12.38
CA ASP A 177 1.00 -9.20 11.64
C ASP A 177 0.65 -7.82 11.07
N ILE A 178 -0.57 -7.64 10.54
CA ILE A 178 -1.10 -6.36 10.09
C ILE A 178 -1.19 -5.37 11.26
N ALA A 179 -1.74 -5.79 12.40
CA ALA A 179 -1.86 -4.93 13.58
C ALA A 179 -0.49 -4.46 14.08
N ARG A 180 0.52 -5.34 14.08
CA ARG A 180 1.90 -4.98 14.43
C ARG A 180 2.49 -3.93 13.49
N ARG A 181 2.33 -4.10 12.17
CA ARG A 181 2.82 -3.15 11.18
C ARG A 181 2.11 -1.80 11.26
N ASN A 182 0.79 -1.79 11.46
CA ASN A 182 0.04 -0.55 11.64
C ASN A 182 0.48 0.19 12.90
N LYS A 183 0.69 -0.52 14.01
CA LYS A 183 1.20 0.07 15.24
C LYS A 183 2.58 0.71 15.03
N ALA A 184 3.50 0.03 14.33
CA ALA A 184 4.81 0.59 14.00
C ALA A 184 4.68 1.87 13.16
N ARG A 185 3.80 1.91 12.16
CA ARG A 185 3.55 3.10 11.34
C ARG A 185 2.92 4.25 12.14
N GLU A 186 2.03 3.92 13.07
CA GLU A 186 1.43 4.89 13.99
C GLU A 186 2.48 5.50 14.93
N GLU A 187 3.34 4.69 15.56
CA GLU A 187 4.44 5.15 16.42
C GLU A 187 5.38 6.11 15.66
N ARG A 188 5.75 5.77 14.42
CA ARG A 188 6.54 6.66 13.54
C ARG A 188 5.85 7.97 13.23
N ALA A 189 4.54 7.94 12.97
CA ALA A 189 3.78 9.17 12.75
C ALA A 189 3.72 10.04 14.00
N GLN A 190 3.67 9.43 15.20
CA GLN A 190 3.73 10.16 16.46
C GLN A 190 5.10 10.80 16.68
N GLU A 191 6.20 10.13 16.35
CA GLU A 191 7.57 10.69 16.39
C GLU A 191 7.69 11.97 15.55
N LEU A 192 7.01 12.04 14.39
CA LEU A 192 7.00 13.23 13.53
C LEU A 192 6.19 14.40 14.10
N LEU A 193 5.20 14.15 14.98
CA LEU A 193 4.43 15.21 15.63
C LEU A 193 5.22 15.90 16.74
N SER A 194 6.09 15.16 17.44
CA SER A 194 6.97 15.67 18.48
C SER A 194 8.42 15.25 18.21
N PRO A 195 9.07 15.82 17.17
CA PRO A 195 10.39 15.38 16.74
C PRO A 195 11.48 15.79 17.73
N GLU A 196 12.42 14.87 17.95
CA GLU A 196 13.67 15.12 18.69
C GLU A 196 14.49 16.24 17.99
N PRO A 197 15.30 17.03 18.71
CA PRO A 197 16.05 18.14 18.10
C PRO A 197 16.93 17.76 16.92
N SER A 198 17.50 16.55 16.88
CA SER A 198 18.22 16.02 15.71
C SER A 198 17.32 15.88 14.48
N LEU A 199 16.20 15.16 14.63
CA LEU A 199 15.21 14.93 13.58
C LEU A 199 14.60 16.24 13.09
N ARG A 200 14.27 17.16 13.99
CA ARG A 200 13.74 18.48 13.62
C ARG A 200 14.69 19.26 12.70
N ARG A 201 16.00 19.19 12.93
CA ARG A 201 17.01 19.83 12.07
C ARG A 201 17.05 19.17 10.69
N LYS A 202 17.03 17.84 10.62
CA LYS A 202 16.98 17.07 9.37
C LYS A 202 15.73 17.40 8.54
N LEU A 203 14.57 17.52 9.19
CA LEU A 203 13.32 17.92 8.56
C LEU A 203 13.39 19.34 7.97
N LEU A 204 13.93 20.30 8.73
CA LEU A 204 14.10 21.68 8.25
C LEU A 204 15.06 21.75 7.06
N SER A 205 16.20 21.04 7.14
CA SER A 205 17.15 20.90 6.04
C SER A 205 16.48 20.36 4.76
N ALA A 206 15.61 19.35 4.89
CA ALA A 206 14.80 18.86 3.76
C ALA A 206 13.89 19.93 3.16
N ARG A 207 13.31 20.82 4.00
CA ARG A 207 12.47 21.93 3.53
C ARG A 207 13.29 23.00 2.81
N ASP A 208 14.46 23.34 3.32
CA ASP A 208 15.34 24.35 2.72
C ASP A 208 15.86 23.90 1.35
N MET A 209 16.12 22.60 1.19
CA MET A 209 16.55 21.99 -0.08
C MET A 209 15.40 21.69 -1.06
N ALA A 210 14.15 21.84 -0.63
CA ALA A 210 12.99 21.61 -1.46
C ALA A 210 12.78 22.78 -2.42
N GLN A 211 13.10 22.57 -3.70
CA GLN A 211 12.88 23.55 -4.77
C GLN A 211 11.75 23.08 -5.69
N ARG A 212 10.64 23.83 -5.72
CA ARG A 212 9.57 23.59 -6.70
C ARG A 212 9.97 24.23 -8.04
N LYS A 213 10.29 23.41 -9.05
CA LYS A 213 10.52 23.91 -10.41
C LYS A 213 9.18 24.03 -11.14
N VAL A 214 8.69 25.26 -11.27
CA VAL A 214 7.51 25.58 -12.10
C VAL A 214 7.96 25.62 -13.56
N ILE A 215 7.44 24.71 -14.38
CA ILE A 215 7.74 24.69 -15.82
C ILE A 215 6.99 25.84 -16.47
N THR A 216 7.73 26.80 -17.03
CA THR A 216 7.19 27.97 -17.73
C THR A 216 6.89 27.60 -19.18
N PRO A 217 5.89 28.21 -19.88
CA PRO A 217 5.53 27.83 -21.25
C PRO A 217 6.68 27.86 -22.27
N GLY A 218 7.73 28.66 -22.04
CA GLY A 218 8.94 28.68 -22.89
C GLY A 218 9.89 27.48 -22.73
N GLU A 219 9.72 26.66 -21.69
CA GLU A 219 10.48 25.41 -21.47
C GLU A 219 9.75 24.18 -22.04
N ILE A 220 8.55 24.35 -22.60
CA ILE A 220 7.71 23.26 -23.12
C ILE A 220 8.05 23.03 -24.60
N VAL A 221 8.71 21.90 -24.89
CA VAL A 221 9.08 21.52 -26.28
C VAL A 221 7.90 20.94 -27.06
N TYR A 222 6.98 20.26 -26.37
CA TYR A 222 5.80 19.63 -26.99
C TYR A 222 4.54 20.02 -26.22
N THR A 223 3.51 20.50 -26.93
CA THR A 223 2.22 20.88 -26.36
C THR A 223 1.08 20.35 -27.22
N THR A 224 0.01 19.86 -26.59
CA THR A 224 -1.18 19.36 -27.29
C THR A 224 -2.07 20.48 -27.84
N GLU A 225 -1.75 21.74 -27.52
CA GLU A 225 -2.49 22.91 -28.02
C GLU A 225 -2.02 23.36 -29.41
N LYS A 226 -0.80 22.98 -29.81
CA LYS A 226 -0.24 23.27 -31.14
C LYS A 226 -0.33 22.02 -32.02
N ASP A 227 -0.46 22.23 -33.32
CA ASP A 227 -0.42 21.13 -34.29
C ASP A 227 0.99 20.49 -34.33
N LEU A 228 1.08 19.22 -34.69
CA LEU A 228 2.36 18.47 -34.69
C LEU A 228 3.36 19.04 -35.70
N LEU A 229 2.84 19.54 -36.83
CA LEU A 229 3.66 20.11 -37.91
C LEU A 229 4.33 21.43 -37.48
N ASP A 230 3.59 22.27 -36.76
CA ASP A 230 4.12 23.53 -36.23
C ASP A 230 5.19 23.28 -35.15
N GLN A 231 5.02 22.23 -34.35
CA GLN A 231 5.99 21.83 -33.33
C GLN A 231 7.31 21.32 -33.93
N GLU A 232 7.26 20.49 -34.98
CA GLU A 232 8.47 20.04 -35.69
C GLU A 232 9.25 21.18 -36.36
N TYR A 233 8.55 22.24 -36.77
CA TYR A 233 9.20 23.43 -37.30
C TYR A 233 9.94 24.21 -36.20
N GLU A 234 9.30 24.48 -35.06
CA GLU A 234 9.90 25.18 -33.92
C GLU A 234 11.12 24.44 -33.36
N VAL A 235 11.08 23.09 -33.29
CA VAL A 235 12.22 22.27 -32.84
C VAL A 235 13.42 22.42 -33.78
N ARG A 236 13.21 22.38 -35.09
CA ARG A 236 14.28 22.53 -36.09
C ARG A 236 14.90 23.93 -36.08
N GLU A 237 14.10 24.97 -35.84
CA GLU A 237 14.62 26.32 -35.65
C GLU A 237 15.44 26.45 -34.36
N TRP A 238 14.96 25.86 -33.27
CA TRP A 238 15.67 25.85 -31.99
C TRP A 238 17.04 25.15 -32.11
N GLU A 239 17.10 23.97 -32.74
CA GLU A 239 18.36 23.26 -33.02
C GLU A 239 19.33 24.10 -33.86
N ARG A 240 18.81 24.81 -34.86
CA ARG A 240 19.62 25.69 -35.72
C ARG A 240 20.21 26.86 -34.91
N ARG A 241 19.44 27.44 -33.99
CA ARG A 241 19.92 28.50 -33.07
C ARG A 241 20.93 27.96 -32.06
N PHE A 242 20.71 26.75 -31.54
CA PHE A 242 21.62 26.10 -30.60
C PHE A 242 22.99 25.84 -31.22
N LYS A 243 23.03 25.25 -32.43
CA LYS A 243 24.29 25.01 -33.16
C LYS A 243 25.06 26.28 -33.47
N LYS A 244 24.35 27.39 -33.72
CA LYS A 244 24.98 28.70 -33.98
C LYS A 244 25.65 29.29 -32.73
N LEU A 245 25.11 28.98 -31.55
CA LEU A 245 25.68 29.40 -30.26
C LEU A 245 26.85 28.51 -29.81
N GLU A 246 26.96 27.27 -30.31
CA GLU A 246 28.13 26.40 -30.11
C GLU A 246 29.30 26.74 -31.05
N SER A 247 29.03 27.44 -32.15
CA SER A 247 30.04 27.81 -33.16
C SER A 247 30.67 29.18 -32.95
N ASP A 248 30.14 29.99 -32.03
CA ASP A 248 30.67 31.28 -31.58
C ASP A 248 31.39 31.12 -30.22
#